data_AF-A0A1V2B7J0-F1
#
_entry.id   AF-A0A1V2B7J0-F1
#
_cell.length_a   1.000
_cell.length_b   1.000
_cell.length_c   1.000
_cell.angle_alpha   90.00
_cell.angle_beta   90.00
_cell.angle_gamma   90.00
#
_symmetry.space_group_name_H-M   'P 1'
#
loop_
_entity.id
_entity.type
_entity.pdbx_description
1 polymer ?
#
loop_
_entity_poly.entity_id
_entity_poly.type
_entity_poly.pdbx_seq_one_letter_code
_entity_poly.pdbx_strand_id
1 'polypeptide(L)'
;MNLKLPGYHIVYINWIPALPTESIRQYAGRIKSQITVENPDLIGLSFGGIVAVEVSKQIKIDKMVLISSVKTKYELNRFQYFFMKLGLYRIIPGPLIKRANFLSYRYFGAQSPNDKKTLTNLLAQTDVSFFRWALKSIAYWDNKVPPERTIQIHGTADRVITGRLVHPDYRIKGGGHLMVVNKADTISKIITNYLDE
;
A
#
# COMPACT_ATOMS: atom_id res chain seq x y z
N MET A 1 10.93 6.84 -5.02
CA MET A 1 10.70 5.39 -5.16
C MET A 1 11.84 4.84 -6.01
N ASN A 2 12.35 3.64 -5.74
CA ASN A 2 13.53 3.11 -6.44
C ASN A 2 13.18 2.29 -7.70
N LEU A 3 11.92 2.27 -8.11
CA LEU A 3 11.49 1.53 -9.30
C LEU A 3 12.00 2.23 -10.57
N LYS A 4 12.47 1.43 -11.53
CA LYS A 4 12.94 1.88 -12.83
C LYS A 4 12.08 1.27 -13.92
N LEU A 5 11.19 2.06 -14.51
CA LEU A 5 10.26 1.62 -15.56
C LEU A 5 10.62 2.37 -16.87
N PRO A 6 11.65 1.90 -17.62
CA PRO A 6 12.04 2.56 -18.86
C PRO A 6 10.89 2.49 -19.88
N GLY A 7 10.69 3.57 -20.64
CA GLY A 7 9.59 3.66 -21.62
C GLY A 7 8.26 4.16 -21.05
N TYR A 8 8.13 4.29 -19.72
CA TYR A 8 6.90 4.77 -19.07
C TYR A 8 7.04 6.20 -18.55
N HIS A 9 5.99 7.01 -18.70
CA HIS A 9 5.87 8.29 -18.02
C HIS A 9 5.25 8.11 -16.64
N ILE A 10 6.07 8.25 -15.59
CA ILE A 10 5.64 7.99 -14.21
C ILE A 10 5.06 9.26 -13.59
N VAL A 11 3.78 9.22 -13.22
CA VAL A 11 3.10 10.28 -12.45
C VAL A 11 2.93 9.82 -11.01
N TYR A 12 3.53 10.56 -10.06
CA TYR A 12 3.35 10.28 -8.64
C TYR A 12 2.12 10.99 -8.10
N ILE A 13 1.21 10.20 -7.51
CA ILE A 13 0.03 10.73 -6.84
C ILE A 13 0.41 11.24 -5.45
N ASN A 14 0.06 12.49 -5.16
CA ASN A 14 0.28 13.08 -3.86
C ASN A 14 -0.82 12.66 -2.89
N TRP A 15 -0.42 12.26 -1.68
CA TRP A 15 -1.36 12.07 -0.58
C TRP A 15 -1.95 13.43 -0.18
N ILE A 16 -3.27 13.44 0.03
CA ILE A 16 -3.99 14.62 0.49
C ILE A 16 -4.55 14.35 1.90
N PRO A 17 -4.79 15.39 2.72
CA PRO A 17 -5.44 15.19 4.00
C PRO A 17 -6.83 14.56 3.82
N ALA A 18 -7.12 13.57 4.66
CA ALA A 18 -8.45 12.98 4.75
C ALA A 18 -9.39 13.95 5.47
N LEU A 19 -10.61 14.08 4.97
CA LEU A 19 -11.64 14.89 5.62
C LEU A 19 -12.26 14.14 6.80
N PRO A 20 -12.83 14.86 7.78
CA PRO A 20 -13.57 14.22 8.86
C PRO A 20 -14.65 13.30 8.30
N THR A 21 -14.72 12.07 8.84
CA THR A 21 -15.72 11.04 8.46
C THR A 21 -15.69 10.56 7.01
N GLU A 22 -14.71 11.00 6.21
CA GLU A 22 -14.59 10.62 4.80
C GLU A 22 -14.44 9.10 4.65
N SER A 23 -15.26 8.51 3.78
CA SER A 23 -15.10 7.12 3.37
C SER A 23 -13.92 6.96 2.42
N ILE A 24 -13.33 5.76 2.36
CA ILE A 24 -12.24 5.49 1.43
C ILE A 24 -12.65 5.68 -0.05
N ARG A 25 -13.92 5.45 -0.38
CA ARG A 25 -14.47 5.70 -1.72
C ARG A 25 -14.46 7.19 -2.08
N GLN A 26 -14.90 8.06 -1.15
CA GLN A 26 -14.88 9.51 -1.34
C GLN A 26 -13.44 10.04 -1.44
N TYR A 27 -12.55 9.55 -0.56
CA TYR A 27 -11.14 9.88 -0.62
C TYR A 27 -10.50 9.47 -1.95
N ALA A 28 -10.80 8.26 -2.43
CA ALA A 28 -10.35 7.80 -3.76
C ALA A 28 -10.86 8.69 -4.89
N GLY A 29 -12.08 9.23 -4.78
CA GLY A 29 -12.61 10.21 -5.75
C GLY A 29 -11.82 11.52 -5.79
N ARG A 30 -11.34 12.01 -4.64
CA ARG A 30 -10.46 13.19 -4.58
C ARG A 30 -9.03 12.86 -5.03
N ILE A 31 -8.55 11.66 -4.77
CA ILE A 31 -7.25 11.20 -5.28
C ILE A 31 -7.28 11.10 -6.81
N LYS A 32 -8.36 10.53 -7.36
CA LYS A 32 -8.58 10.39 -8.80
C LYS A 32 -8.45 11.72 -9.55
N SER A 33 -8.74 12.87 -8.95
CA SER A 33 -8.63 14.17 -9.64
C SER A 33 -7.21 14.54 -10.07
N GLN A 34 -6.18 13.83 -9.56
CA GLN A 34 -4.78 13.98 -9.98
C GLN A 34 -4.45 13.14 -11.23
N ILE A 35 -5.37 12.26 -11.66
CA ILE A 35 -5.19 11.34 -12.79
C ILE A 35 -5.89 11.95 -14.01
N THR A 36 -5.10 12.49 -14.93
CA THR A 36 -5.62 13.27 -16.09
C THR A 36 -5.63 12.49 -17.40
N VAL A 37 -5.01 11.31 -17.44
CA VAL A 37 -4.93 10.46 -18.64
C VAL A 37 -6.09 9.46 -18.66
N GLU A 38 -6.52 9.08 -19.86
CA GLU A 38 -7.50 8.01 -20.03
C GLU A 38 -6.86 6.63 -19.86
N ASN A 39 -7.60 5.70 -19.26
CA ASN A 39 -7.18 4.30 -19.05
C ASN A 39 -5.75 4.15 -18.49
N PRO A 40 -5.39 4.81 -17.37
CA PRO A 40 -4.06 4.74 -16.81
C PRO A 40 -3.70 3.32 -16.32
N ASP A 41 -2.41 3.03 -16.26
CA ASP A 41 -1.88 1.97 -15.42
C ASP A 41 -1.69 2.45 -13.98
N LEU A 42 -2.14 1.66 -13.01
CA LEU A 42 -2.06 2.00 -11.60
C LEU A 42 -1.06 1.11 -10.84
N ILE A 43 -0.11 1.73 -10.14
CA ILE A 43 0.79 1.03 -9.22
C ILE A 43 0.46 1.45 -7.79
N GLY A 44 0.01 0.48 -6.99
CA GLY A 44 -0.45 0.70 -5.62
C GLY A 44 0.43 -0.01 -4.60
N LEU A 45 1.05 0.74 -3.68
CA LEU A 45 1.86 0.19 -2.59
C LEU A 45 1.08 0.21 -1.28
N SER A 46 0.98 -0.93 -0.58
CA SER A 46 0.38 -1.02 0.76
C SER A 46 -1.02 -0.38 0.81
N PHE A 47 -1.29 0.55 1.74
CA PHE A 47 -2.54 1.30 1.77
C PHE A 47 -2.85 2.05 0.47
N GLY A 48 -1.82 2.52 -0.25
CA GLY A 48 -1.97 3.09 -1.60
C GLY A 48 -2.54 2.10 -2.61
N GLY A 49 -2.30 0.80 -2.46
CA GLY A 49 -2.96 -0.23 -3.25
C GLY A 49 -4.46 -0.33 -2.98
N ILE A 50 -4.87 -0.25 -1.72
CA ILE A 50 -6.29 -0.22 -1.35
C ILE A 50 -6.97 1.00 -1.96
N VAL A 51 -6.32 2.17 -1.91
CA VAL A 51 -6.82 3.39 -2.56
C VAL A 51 -6.87 3.23 -4.08
N ALA A 52 -5.86 2.63 -4.71
CA ALA A 52 -5.85 2.34 -6.15
C ALA A 52 -7.02 1.42 -6.57
N VAL A 53 -7.34 0.40 -5.77
CA VAL A 53 -8.54 -0.45 -5.99
C VAL A 53 -9.83 0.36 -5.90
N GLU A 54 -9.92 1.34 -4.99
CA GLU A 54 -11.10 2.21 -4.91
C GLU A 54 -11.17 3.25 -6.04
N VAL A 55 -10.02 3.66 -6.59
CA VAL A 55 -9.93 4.51 -7.77
C VAL A 55 -10.38 3.74 -9.02
N SER A 56 -9.95 2.49 -9.20
CA SER A 56 -10.30 1.67 -10.38
C SER A 56 -11.79 1.34 -10.48
N LYS A 57 -12.55 1.49 -9.39
CA LYS A 57 -14.03 1.42 -9.41
C LYS A 57 -14.69 2.67 -9.98
N GLN A 58 -13.95 3.76 -10.15
CA GLN A 58 -14.45 5.09 -10.50
C GLN A 58 -13.92 5.61 -11.84
N ILE A 59 -12.92 4.94 -12.41
CA ILE A 59 -12.39 5.18 -13.75
C ILE A 59 -12.06 3.85 -14.41
N LYS A 60 -12.10 3.83 -15.74
CA LYS A 60 -11.46 2.76 -16.49
C LYS A 60 -9.95 2.87 -16.32
N ILE A 61 -9.30 1.74 -16.13
CA ILE A 61 -7.85 1.59 -16.06
C ILE A 61 -7.45 0.50 -17.05
N ASP A 62 -6.21 0.49 -17.51
CA ASP A 62 -5.74 -0.60 -18.37
C ASP A 62 -5.21 -1.77 -17.53
N LYS A 63 -4.13 -1.54 -16.77
CA LYS A 63 -3.57 -2.54 -15.85
C LYS A 63 -3.34 -2.00 -14.45
N MET A 64 -3.24 -2.91 -13.48
CA MET A 64 -2.89 -2.58 -12.11
C MET A 64 -1.80 -3.50 -11.56
N VAL A 65 -0.88 -2.91 -10.80
CA VAL A 65 0.11 -3.62 -10.00
C VAL A 65 -0.07 -3.26 -8.53
N LEU A 66 -0.31 -4.27 -7.71
CA LEU A 66 -0.36 -4.14 -6.25
C LEU A 66 0.92 -4.67 -5.63
N ILE A 67 1.63 -3.83 -4.86
CA ILE A 67 2.89 -4.17 -4.21
C ILE A 67 2.68 -4.14 -2.69
N SER A 68 3.03 -5.22 -1.99
CA SER A 68 2.86 -5.34 -0.53
C SER A 68 1.45 -4.88 -0.07
N SER A 69 0.42 -5.23 -0.84
CA SER A 69 -0.95 -4.72 -0.70
C SER A 69 -1.96 -5.85 -0.86
N VAL A 70 -3.26 -5.53 -0.81
CA VAL A 70 -4.38 -6.48 -0.89
C VAL A 70 -5.38 -6.09 -1.98
N LYS A 71 -5.98 -7.08 -2.64
CA LYS A 71 -7.04 -6.92 -3.65
C LYS A 71 -8.42 -6.82 -3.02
N THR A 72 -8.67 -7.58 -1.97
CA THR A 72 -9.98 -7.68 -1.31
C THR A 72 -9.84 -7.71 0.21
N LYS A 73 -10.96 -7.48 0.91
CA LYS A 73 -11.03 -7.58 2.37
C LYS A 73 -10.67 -8.98 2.89
N TYR A 74 -10.79 -10.02 2.05
CA TYR A 74 -10.53 -11.41 2.44
C TYR A 74 -9.04 -11.70 2.58
N GLU A 75 -8.18 -10.86 1.99
CA GLU A 75 -6.73 -10.96 2.09
C GLU A 75 -6.17 -10.25 3.34
N LEU A 76 -7.01 -9.45 4.02
CA LEU A 76 -6.63 -8.81 5.28
C LEU A 76 -6.65 -9.82 6.43
N ASN A 77 -5.67 -9.73 7.33
CA ASN A 77 -5.63 -10.57 8.52
C ASN A 77 -6.84 -10.29 9.42
N ARG A 78 -7.66 -11.32 9.65
CA ARG A 78 -8.85 -11.25 10.50
C ARG A 78 -8.55 -10.73 11.91
N PHE A 79 -7.39 -11.05 12.48
CA PHE A 79 -6.98 -10.52 13.79
C PHE A 79 -6.69 -9.02 13.75
N GLN A 80 -5.92 -8.56 12.75
CA GLN A 80 -5.65 -7.13 12.57
C GLN A 80 -6.97 -6.38 12.33
N TYR A 81 -7.83 -6.92 11.47
CA TYR A 81 -9.17 -6.38 11.21
C TYR A 81 -10.01 -6.24 12.49
N PHE A 82 -10.02 -7.27 13.33
CA PHE A 82 -10.74 -7.26 14.61
C PHE A 82 -10.25 -6.15 15.55
N PHE A 83 -8.93 -6.07 15.79
CA PHE A 83 -8.36 -5.04 16.66
C PHE A 83 -8.51 -3.62 16.10
N MET A 84 -8.48 -3.47 14.78
CA MET A 84 -8.73 -2.20 14.14
C MET A 84 -10.21 -1.80 14.29
N LYS A 85 -11.16 -2.73 14.19
CA LYS A 85 -12.58 -2.46 14.47
C LYS A 85 -12.84 -2.03 15.91
N LEU A 86 -12.12 -2.58 16.88
CA LEU A 86 -12.19 -2.15 18.28
C LEU A 86 -11.68 -0.71 18.51
N GLY A 87 -11.05 -0.09 17.50
CA GLY A 87 -10.61 1.30 17.59
C GLY A 87 -9.31 1.49 18.38
N LEU A 88 -8.53 0.42 18.60
CA LEU A 88 -7.24 0.51 19.33
C LEU A 88 -6.25 1.47 18.66
N TYR A 89 -6.37 1.72 17.36
CA TYR A 89 -5.56 2.72 16.68
C TYR A 89 -5.78 4.16 17.19
N ARG A 90 -6.93 4.44 17.83
CA ARG A 90 -7.28 5.76 18.37
C ARG A 90 -6.50 6.08 19.64
N ILE A 91 -6.17 5.07 20.43
CA ILE A 91 -5.49 5.23 21.73
C ILE A 91 -3.96 5.24 21.63
N ILE A 92 -3.39 4.88 20.48
CA ILE A 92 -1.93 4.93 20.28
C ILE A 92 -1.48 6.41 20.29
N PRO A 93 -0.60 6.83 21.21
CA PRO A 93 -0.06 8.19 21.24
C PRO A 93 0.63 8.56 19.93
N GLY A 94 0.36 9.77 19.43
CA GLY A 94 0.97 10.30 18.20
C GLY A 94 2.50 10.19 18.17
N PRO A 95 3.23 10.56 19.25
CA PRO A 95 4.68 10.42 19.29
C PRO A 95 5.19 8.99 19.08
N LEU A 96 4.43 7.97 19.50
CA LEU A 96 4.80 6.56 19.28
C LEU A 96 4.62 6.14 17.83
N ILE A 97 3.61 6.68 17.13
CA ILE A 97 3.42 6.47 15.68
C ILE A 97 4.59 7.06 14.91
N LYS A 98 5.05 8.26 15.29
CA LYS A 98 6.11 8.99 14.58
C LYS A 98 7.52 8.49 14.89
N ARG A 99 7.70 7.62 15.90
CA ARG A 99 9.01 7.15 16.36
C ARG A 99 9.27 5.71 15.94
N ALA A 100 10.21 5.54 15.00
CA ALA A 100 10.73 4.21 14.68
C ALA A 100 11.48 3.60 15.87
N ASN A 101 11.28 2.30 16.09
CA ASN A 101 11.93 1.52 17.13
C ASN A 101 12.23 0.10 16.60
N PHE A 102 12.85 -0.74 17.44
CA PHE A 102 13.20 -2.11 17.04
C PHE A 102 11.99 -2.94 16.59
N LEU A 103 10.82 -2.77 17.22
CA LEU A 103 9.60 -3.46 16.83
C LEU A 103 9.12 -3.00 15.46
N SER A 104 9.12 -1.68 15.18
CA SER A 104 8.71 -1.18 13.87
C SER A 104 9.68 -1.62 12.76
N TYR A 105 11.00 -1.59 12.98
CA TYR A 105 11.96 -2.10 12.01
C TYR A 105 11.70 -3.58 11.69
N ARG A 106 11.48 -4.39 12.73
CA ARG A 106 11.20 -5.82 12.57
C ARG A 106 9.87 -6.07 11.86
N TYR A 107 8.85 -5.28 12.16
CA TYR A 107 7.51 -5.42 11.59
C TYR A 107 7.47 -5.03 10.10
N PHE A 108 8.17 -3.96 9.72
CA PHE A 108 8.26 -3.51 8.32
C PHE A 108 9.35 -4.23 7.50
N GLY A 109 10.18 -5.06 8.15
CA GLY A 109 11.28 -5.78 7.51
C GLY A 109 12.47 -4.89 7.14
N ALA A 110 12.66 -3.79 7.85
CA ALA A 110 13.82 -2.90 7.67
C ALA A 110 15.07 -3.53 8.30
N GLN A 111 15.97 -4.06 7.48
CA GLN A 111 17.15 -4.80 7.94
C GLN A 111 18.42 -3.95 7.86
N SER A 112 18.66 -3.33 6.71
CA SER A 112 19.87 -2.53 6.47
C SER A 112 19.83 -1.18 7.20
N PRO A 113 20.99 -0.54 7.46
CA PRO A 113 21.02 0.83 7.98
C PRO A 113 20.22 1.81 7.11
N ASN A 114 20.25 1.63 5.78
CA ASN A 114 19.52 2.46 4.84
C ASN A 114 17.99 2.23 4.91
N ASP A 115 17.55 0.99 5.08
CA ASP A 115 16.14 0.64 5.25
C ASP A 115 15.61 1.25 6.55
N LYS A 116 16.39 1.15 7.64
CA LYS A 116 16.04 1.73 8.94
C LYS A 116 15.94 3.25 8.85
N LYS A 117 16.92 3.92 8.23
CA LYS A 117 16.89 5.37 7.99
C LYS A 117 15.66 5.78 7.18
N THR A 118 15.35 5.03 6.13
CA THR A 118 14.16 5.27 5.29
C THR A 118 12.87 5.15 6.11
N LEU A 119 12.70 4.06 6.87
CA LEU A 119 11.51 3.88 7.71
C LEU A 119 11.40 4.97 8.78
N THR A 120 12.50 5.36 9.41
CA THR A 120 12.51 6.43 10.41
C THR A 120 12.03 7.75 9.84
N ASN A 121 12.50 8.13 8.65
CA ASN A 121 12.07 9.36 8.00
C ASN A 121 10.59 9.31 7.62
N LEU A 122 10.11 8.17 7.10
CA LEU A 122 8.69 7.98 6.76
C LEU A 122 7.79 8.12 8.00
N LEU A 123 8.14 7.48 9.11
CA LEU A 123 7.37 7.58 10.36
C LEU A 123 7.42 8.99 10.95
N ALA A 124 8.59 9.64 10.94
CA ALA A 124 8.74 11.00 11.47
C ALA A 124 7.90 12.05 10.71
N GLN A 125 7.67 11.84 9.42
CA GLN A 125 6.86 12.71 8.57
C GLN A 125 5.38 12.30 8.51
N THR A 126 5.01 11.19 9.13
CA THR A 126 3.63 10.68 9.10
C THR A 126 2.69 11.64 9.84
N ASP A 127 1.64 12.08 9.15
CA ASP A 127 0.53 12.77 9.79
C ASP A 127 -0.31 11.77 10.61
N VAL A 128 -0.42 12.03 11.91
CA VAL A 128 -1.06 11.10 12.86
C VAL A 128 -2.55 10.97 12.60
N SER A 129 -3.21 12.07 12.21
CA SER A 129 -4.65 12.10 11.93
C SER A 129 -4.96 11.27 10.68
N PHE A 130 -4.18 11.47 9.62
CA PHE A 130 -4.24 10.70 8.38
C PHE A 130 -3.96 9.22 8.63
N PHE A 131 -2.92 8.89 9.40
CA PHE A 131 -2.61 7.50 9.73
C PHE A 131 -3.76 6.79 10.45
N ARG A 132 -4.36 7.45 11.45
CA ARG A 132 -5.53 6.92 12.16
C ARG A 132 -6.74 6.77 11.25
N TRP A 133 -6.95 7.75 10.35
CA TRP A 133 -8.00 7.64 9.34
C TRP A 133 -7.73 6.47 8.38
N ALA A 134 -6.50 6.26 7.91
CA ALA A 134 -6.14 5.15 7.05
C ALA A 134 -6.41 3.79 7.73
N LEU A 135 -6.03 3.65 9.01
CA LEU A 135 -6.36 2.45 9.78
C LEU A 135 -7.87 2.26 9.96
N LYS A 136 -8.62 3.32 10.22
CA LYS A 136 -10.10 3.25 10.21
C LYS A 136 -10.60 2.78 8.85
N SER A 137 -10.13 3.36 7.76
CA SER A 137 -10.54 3.02 6.39
C SER A 137 -10.28 1.55 6.06
N ILE A 138 -9.11 1.00 6.41
CA ILE A 138 -8.81 -0.43 6.25
C ILE A 138 -9.77 -1.29 7.08
N ALA A 139 -10.08 -0.89 8.32
CA ALA A 139 -10.97 -1.65 9.22
C ALA A 139 -12.41 -1.76 8.70
N TYR A 140 -12.86 -0.79 7.90
CA TYR A 140 -14.20 -0.73 7.33
C TYR A 140 -14.21 -0.97 5.81
N TRP A 141 -13.08 -1.33 5.22
CA TRP A 141 -13.01 -1.62 3.80
C TRP A 141 -13.74 -2.93 3.48
N ASP A 142 -14.74 -2.86 2.60
CA ASP A 142 -15.62 -3.99 2.25
C ASP A 142 -15.49 -4.39 0.77
N ASN A 143 -14.32 -4.21 0.16
CA ASN A 143 -14.13 -4.70 -1.20
C ASN A 143 -14.11 -6.23 -1.25
N LYS A 144 -14.99 -6.82 -2.05
CA LYS A 144 -15.12 -8.29 -2.20
C LYS A 144 -14.65 -8.80 -3.56
N VAL A 145 -14.59 -7.92 -4.55
CA VAL A 145 -14.28 -8.27 -5.94
C VAL A 145 -12.88 -7.76 -6.24
N PRO A 146 -11.93 -8.64 -6.63
CA PRO A 146 -10.62 -8.18 -7.05
C PRO A 146 -10.74 -7.36 -8.34
N PRO A 147 -9.96 -6.28 -8.51
CA PRO A 147 -9.90 -5.57 -9.79
C PRO A 147 -9.41 -6.50 -10.90
N GLU A 148 -9.98 -6.35 -12.10
CA GLU A 148 -9.53 -7.03 -13.30
C GLU A 148 -8.12 -6.56 -13.71
N ARG A 149 -7.43 -7.33 -14.55
CA ARG A 149 -6.10 -7.00 -15.09
C ARG A 149 -5.15 -6.48 -14.00
N THR A 150 -5.07 -7.23 -12.91
CA THR A 150 -4.28 -6.85 -11.74
C THR A 150 -3.35 -7.97 -11.34
N ILE A 151 -2.05 -7.67 -11.26
CA ILE A 151 -1.08 -8.54 -10.59
C ILE A 151 -0.78 -8.04 -9.18
N GLN A 152 -0.43 -8.98 -8.32
CA GLN A 152 -0.02 -8.73 -6.95
C GLN A 152 1.37 -9.28 -6.71
N ILE A 153 2.27 -8.39 -6.27
CA ILE A 153 3.66 -8.69 -5.93
C ILE A 153 3.78 -8.60 -4.41
N HIS A 154 4.12 -9.71 -3.76
CA HIS A 154 4.16 -9.79 -2.29
C HIS A 154 5.43 -10.42 -1.74
N GLY A 155 5.92 -9.88 -0.63
CA GLY A 155 7.11 -10.37 0.03
C GLY A 155 6.82 -11.61 0.89
N THR A 156 7.68 -12.64 0.84
CA THR A 156 7.49 -13.84 1.67
C THR A 156 7.78 -13.59 3.16
N ALA A 157 8.42 -12.47 3.49
CA ALA A 157 8.75 -12.05 4.86
C ALA A 157 7.96 -10.80 5.28
N ASP A 158 6.92 -10.41 4.54
CA ASP A 158 6.03 -9.31 4.93
C ASP A 158 5.21 -9.70 6.18
N ARG A 159 5.41 -8.93 7.25
CA ARG A 159 4.71 -9.11 8.53
C ARG A 159 3.59 -8.09 8.74
N VAL A 160 3.54 -7.03 7.92
CA VAL A 160 2.49 -6.02 7.96
C VAL A 160 1.23 -6.60 7.34
N ILE A 161 1.35 -7.13 6.12
CA ILE A 161 0.30 -7.87 5.44
C ILE A 161 0.80 -9.30 5.29
N THR A 162 0.32 -10.17 6.16
CA THR A 162 0.82 -11.55 6.21
C THR A 162 0.42 -12.31 4.95
N GLY A 163 1.41 -12.77 4.17
CA GLY A 163 1.19 -13.46 2.90
C GLY A 163 0.50 -14.83 2.95
N ARG A 164 -0.05 -15.24 4.10
CA ARG A 164 -0.86 -16.47 4.24
C ARG A 164 -2.26 -16.31 3.65
N LEU A 165 -2.82 -15.10 3.72
CA LEU A 165 -4.15 -14.78 3.20
C LEU A 165 -4.08 -14.12 1.82
N VAL A 166 -2.88 -13.76 1.40
CA VAL A 166 -2.60 -13.18 0.09
C VAL A 166 -2.15 -14.29 -0.84
N HIS A 167 -2.76 -14.38 -2.02
CA HIS A 167 -2.35 -15.27 -3.09
C HIS A 167 -1.77 -14.42 -4.22
N PRO A 168 -0.51 -13.96 -4.06
CA PRO A 168 0.12 -13.08 -5.03
C PRO A 168 0.55 -13.86 -6.27
N ASP A 169 0.51 -13.19 -7.41
CA ASP A 169 1.03 -13.67 -8.68
C ASP A 169 2.56 -13.80 -8.63
N TYR A 170 3.22 -12.89 -7.89
CA TYR A 170 4.68 -12.91 -7.70
C TYR A 170 5.06 -12.88 -6.21
N ARG A 171 5.87 -13.87 -5.80
CA ARG A 171 6.43 -13.95 -4.44
C ARG A 171 7.89 -13.53 -4.42
N ILE A 172 8.21 -12.46 -3.69
CA ILE A 172 9.59 -11.99 -3.52
C ILE A 172 10.20 -12.66 -2.29
N LYS A 173 11.09 -13.64 -2.50
CA LYS A 173 11.76 -14.38 -1.42
C LYS A 173 12.54 -13.43 -0.51
N GLY A 174 12.24 -13.49 0.79
CA GLY A 174 12.85 -12.63 1.81
C GLY A 174 12.40 -11.16 1.74
N GLY A 175 11.48 -10.80 0.86
CA GLY A 175 10.91 -9.46 0.79
C GLY A 175 10.08 -9.15 2.03
N GLY A 176 10.42 -8.07 2.74
CA GLY A 176 9.59 -7.48 3.78
C GLY A 176 8.56 -6.50 3.20
N HIS A 177 7.85 -5.76 4.05
CA HIS A 177 6.83 -4.81 3.59
C HIS A 177 7.43 -3.69 2.70
N LEU A 178 8.65 -3.24 3.05
CA LEU A 178 9.41 -2.25 2.30
C LEU A 178 10.22 -2.83 1.13
N MET A 179 9.88 -4.01 0.62
CA MET A 179 10.64 -4.65 -0.47
C MET A 179 10.75 -3.80 -1.74
N VAL A 180 9.82 -2.88 -1.96
CA VAL A 180 9.88 -1.90 -3.06
C VAL A 180 11.13 -1.00 -3.00
N VAL A 181 11.75 -0.86 -1.82
CA VAL A 181 12.98 -0.07 -1.63
C VAL A 181 14.22 -0.92 -1.87
N ASN A 182 14.28 -2.13 -1.29
CA ASN A 182 15.49 -2.96 -1.24
C ASN A 182 15.51 -4.14 -2.24
N LYS A 183 14.40 -4.40 -2.94
CA LYS A 183 14.26 -5.36 -4.05
C LYS A 183 13.73 -4.69 -5.32
N ALA A 184 13.99 -3.38 -5.46
CA ALA A 184 13.40 -2.54 -6.50
C ALA A 184 13.72 -3.04 -7.92
N ASP A 185 14.93 -3.54 -8.18
CA ASP A 185 15.31 -4.02 -9.51
C ASP A 185 14.49 -5.24 -9.93
N THR A 186 14.29 -6.21 -9.03
CA THR A 186 13.45 -7.39 -9.29
C THR A 186 12.00 -6.98 -9.53
N ILE A 187 11.48 -6.09 -8.68
CA ILE A 187 10.10 -5.62 -8.79
C ILE A 187 9.89 -4.82 -10.08
N SER A 188 10.87 -3.99 -10.47
CA SER A 188 10.81 -3.21 -11.71
C SER A 188 10.70 -4.12 -12.94
N LYS A 189 11.51 -5.19 -13.01
CA LYS A 189 11.44 -6.16 -14.11
C LYS A 189 10.08 -6.84 -14.21
N ILE A 190 9.50 -7.26 -13.07
CA ILE A 190 8.17 -7.88 -13.04
C ILE A 190 7.12 -6.90 -13.56
N ILE A 191 7.18 -5.64 -13.11
CA ILE A 191 6.23 -4.60 -13.53
C ILE A 191 6.36 -4.33 -15.02
N THR A 192 7.57 -4.07 -15.52
CA THR A 192 7.79 -3.78 -16.94
C THR A 192 7.27 -4.91 -17.83
N ASN A 193 7.62 -6.17 -17.52
CA ASN A 193 7.13 -7.32 -18.29
C ASN A 193 5.60 -7.38 -18.32
N TYR A 194 4.93 -7.18 -17.18
CA TYR A 194 3.48 -7.22 -17.11
C TYR A 194 2.81 -6.05 -17.86
N LEU A 195 3.41 -4.87 -17.82
CA LEU A 195 2.88 -3.70 -18.52
C LEU A 195 3.09 -3.79 -20.04
N ASP A 196 4.14 -4.48 -20.51
CA ASP A 196 4.44 -4.66 -21.94
C ASP A 196 3.57 -5.74 -22.64
N GLU A 197 2.90 -6.62 -21.89
CA GLU A 197 2.05 -7.73 -22.42
C GLU A 197 0.72 -7.31 -23.06
#